data_AF-A0A451G545-F1
#
_entry.id   AF-A0A451G545-F1
#
_cell.length_a   1.000
_cell.length_b   1.000
_cell.length_c   1.000
_cell.angle_alpha   90.00
_cell.angle_beta   90.00
_cell.angle_gamma   90.00
#
_symmetry.space_group_name_H-M   'P 1'
#
loop_
_entity.id
_entity.type
_entity.pdbx_description
1 polymer ?
#
loop_
_entity_poly.entity_id
_entity_poly.type
_entity_poly.pdbx_seq_one_letter_code
_entity_poly.pdbx_strand_id
1 'polypeptide(L)'
;MITNLNPYSAQLDNLKKRLHEYQKKQDELTVTYNKFSSIDLRDLEAQIDKLKSDQINEEIKLELIDVKKSEALAEYRNAESNEGSILNPLNWFSDEQKQLQEITKKKRIIYYRLFDEENVLEKKIEDIEQGLKETKNLIEDLKHIDLVKVKADLSRLEKNITICRQEINSITPKKDKVDKALAPVISTINQYTSSIDIHDSVIDKASELLYELENASNGYERKLVHERCEQLFETGSPNKVINGAKKEKIRLQRELEKTEKRAKSIANNATRTISTLVIDGNNMCYEGSDFIGLKALITSTNELVKKYKIIIVFDASIRSILHSGDDEIRAQFDPKINVHIVATKQHADETIIDIAYDNDEYFIISNDRFGEYLEKEPIKHNRLIRHNLVDQKIIIGDLKLSKRYF
;
A
#
# COMPACT_ATOMS: atom_id res chain seq x y z
N MET A 1 8.66 20.97 3.71
CA MET A 1 7.80 19.75 3.58
C MET A 1 8.03 19.16 2.21
N ILE A 2 8.89 18.14 2.11
CA ILE A 2 9.10 17.39 0.87
C ILE A 2 8.07 16.26 0.87
N THR A 3 6.82 16.61 0.62
CA THR A 3 5.76 15.61 0.48
C THR A 3 5.73 15.11 -0.96
N ASN A 4 6.26 13.90 -1.10
CA ASN A 4 6.12 12.96 -2.21
C ASN A 4 6.78 13.35 -3.55
N LEU A 5 8.12 13.30 -3.59
CA LEU A 5 8.90 13.46 -4.83
C LEU A 5 8.65 12.35 -5.87
N ASN A 6 8.21 11.17 -5.43
CA ASN A 6 7.91 10.05 -6.32
C ASN A 6 6.39 9.93 -6.53
N PRO A 7 5.85 10.28 -7.71
CA PRO A 7 4.41 10.24 -7.95
C PRO A 7 3.81 8.83 -7.82
N TYR A 8 4.62 7.78 -8.01
CA TYR A 8 4.16 6.40 -7.93
C TYR A 8 3.98 5.89 -6.49
N SER A 9 4.54 6.56 -5.49
CA SER A 9 4.43 6.11 -4.08
C SER A 9 2.98 6.14 -3.60
N ALA A 10 2.30 7.28 -3.74
CA ALA A 10 0.90 7.42 -3.32
C ALA A 10 -0.04 6.50 -4.12
N GLN A 11 0.23 6.35 -5.42
CA GLN A 11 -0.53 5.43 -6.28
C GLN A 11 -0.37 3.98 -5.82
N LEU A 12 0.86 3.54 -5.55
CA LEU A 12 1.13 2.18 -5.09
C LEU A 12 0.52 1.91 -3.71
N ASP A 13 0.59 2.87 -2.79
CA ASP A 13 0.00 2.73 -1.46
C ASP A 13 -1.53 2.62 -1.52
N ASN A 14 -2.19 3.41 -2.37
CA ASN A 14 -3.63 3.29 -2.62
C ASN A 14 -3.99 1.91 -3.19
N LEU A 15 -3.25 1.45 -4.21
CA LEU A 15 -3.49 0.14 -4.80
C LEU A 15 -3.30 -1.01 -3.80
N LYS A 16 -2.30 -0.92 -2.93
CA LYS A 16 -2.08 -1.90 -1.86
C LYS A 16 -3.22 -1.91 -0.84
N LYS A 17 -3.73 -0.74 -0.45
CA LYS A 17 -4.90 -0.63 0.43
C LYS A 17 -6.14 -1.25 -0.22
N ARG A 18 -6.41 -0.90 -1.49
CA ARG A 18 -7.55 -1.45 -2.25
C ARG A 18 -7.46 -2.97 -2.40
N LEU A 19 -6.25 -3.49 -2.69
CA LEU A 19 -6.01 -4.93 -2.75
C LEU A 19 -6.34 -5.61 -1.42
N HIS A 20 -5.88 -5.04 -0.30
CA HIS A 20 -6.15 -5.58 1.03
C HIS A 20 -7.65 -5.59 1.34
N GLU A 21 -8.39 -4.52 1.00
CA GLU A 21 -9.84 -4.46 1.16
C GLU A 21 -10.58 -5.52 0.33
N TYR A 22 -10.15 -5.75 -0.92
CA TYR A 22 -10.74 -6.80 -1.75
C TYR A 22 -10.45 -8.20 -1.21
N GLN A 23 -9.24 -8.45 -0.73
CA GLN A 23 -8.87 -9.74 -0.12
C GLN A 23 -9.69 -9.99 1.14
N LYS A 24 -9.80 -9.00 2.03
CA LYS A 24 -10.62 -9.11 3.24
C LYS A 24 -12.08 -9.46 2.91
N LYS A 25 -12.69 -8.76 1.95
CA LYS A 25 -14.06 -9.05 1.49
C LYS A 25 -14.19 -10.42 0.84
N GLN A 26 -13.17 -10.86 0.09
CA GLN A 26 -13.14 -12.19 -0.50
C GLN A 26 -13.11 -13.26 0.59
N ASP A 27 -12.27 -13.10 1.61
CA ASP A 27 -12.16 -14.05 2.73
C ASP A 27 -13.50 -14.16 3.48
N GLU A 28 -14.14 -13.02 3.79
CA GLU A 28 -15.46 -12.96 4.43
C GLU A 28 -16.53 -13.71 3.61
N LEU A 29 -16.63 -13.42 2.31
CA LEU A 29 -17.60 -14.08 1.43
C LEU A 29 -17.28 -15.56 1.18
N THR A 30 -16.00 -15.93 1.20
CA THR A 30 -15.57 -17.33 1.03
C THR A 30 -15.98 -18.15 2.25
N VAL A 31 -15.84 -17.62 3.46
CA VAL A 31 -16.35 -18.26 4.68
C VAL A 31 -17.86 -18.46 4.60
N THR A 32 -18.61 -17.43 4.20
CA THR A 32 -20.06 -17.55 4.00
C THR A 32 -20.40 -18.59 2.94
N TYR A 33 -19.75 -18.55 1.77
CA TYR A 33 -20.01 -19.49 0.68
C TYR A 33 -19.70 -20.93 1.09
N ASN A 34 -18.56 -21.18 1.73
CA ASN A 34 -18.18 -22.53 2.16
C ASN A 34 -19.12 -23.06 3.26
N LYS A 35 -19.58 -22.21 4.18
CA LYS A 35 -20.54 -22.61 5.23
C LYS A 35 -21.84 -23.12 4.63
N PHE A 36 -22.34 -22.50 3.56
CA PHE A 36 -23.71 -22.73 3.07
C PHE A 36 -23.80 -23.44 1.72
N SER A 37 -22.71 -23.56 0.96
CA SER A 37 -22.72 -24.14 -0.40
C SER A 37 -23.01 -25.64 -0.45
N SER A 38 -22.73 -26.38 0.62
CA SER A 38 -22.97 -27.82 0.71
C SER A 38 -24.26 -28.19 1.44
N ILE A 39 -25.05 -27.21 1.88
CA ILE A 39 -26.24 -27.45 2.70
C ILE A 39 -27.47 -27.42 1.80
N ASP A 40 -28.20 -28.53 1.73
CA ASP A 40 -29.51 -28.58 1.09
C ASP A 40 -30.61 -28.27 2.13
N LEU A 41 -31.49 -27.33 1.79
CA LEU A 41 -32.66 -26.99 2.61
C LEU A 41 -33.54 -28.22 2.87
N ARG A 42 -33.65 -29.13 1.91
CA ARG A 42 -34.45 -30.35 2.04
C ARG A 42 -33.89 -31.30 3.09
N ASP A 43 -32.57 -31.40 3.18
CA ASP A 43 -31.90 -32.25 4.16
C ASP A 43 -32.10 -31.69 5.57
N LEU A 44 -32.04 -30.36 5.73
CA LEU A 44 -32.35 -29.70 7.00
C LEU A 44 -33.81 -29.83 7.41
N GLU A 45 -34.75 -29.70 6.46
CA GLU A 45 -36.18 -29.92 6.72
C GLU A 45 -36.44 -31.38 7.15
N ALA A 46 -35.83 -32.36 6.48
CA ALA A 46 -35.90 -33.77 6.86
C ALA A 46 -35.28 -34.03 8.25
N GLN A 47 -34.19 -33.33 8.59
CA GLN A 47 -33.57 -33.40 9.91
C GLN A 47 -34.50 -32.84 11.00
N ILE A 48 -35.19 -31.73 10.73
CA ILE A 48 -36.21 -31.19 11.65
C ILE A 48 -37.33 -32.18 11.87
N ASP A 49 -37.85 -32.80 10.81
CA ASP A 49 -38.95 -33.76 10.91
C ASP A 49 -38.52 -35.01 11.71
N LYS A 50 -37.29 -35.48 11.49
CA LYS A 50 -36.71 -36.56 12.29
C LYS A 50 -36.57 -36.17 13.76
N LEU A 51 -35.97 -35.01 14.06
CA LEU A 51 -35.79 -34.54 15.43
C LEU A 51 -37.13 -34.35 16.16
N LYS A 52 -38.17 -33.85 15.47
CA LYS A 52 -39.53 -33.76 16.03
C LYS A 52 -40.13 -35.13 16.31
N SER A 53 -39.94 -36.10 15.41
CA SER A 53 -40.39 -37.46 15.65
C SER A 53 -39.66 -38.10 16.83
N ASP A 54 -38.36 -37.88 16.95
CA ASP A 54 -37.54 -38.37 18.06
C ASP A 54 -37.97 -37.70 19.38
N GLN A 55 -38.25 -36.39 19.36
CA GLN A 55 -38.80 -35.65 20.50
C GLN A 55 -40.11 -36.29 21.00
N ILE A 56 -41.08 -36.47 20.11
CA ILE A 56 -42.38 -37.08 20.47
C ILE A 56 -42.18 -38.48 21.05
N ASN A 57 -41.29 -39.28 20.45
CA ASN A 57 -41.01 -40.63 20.92
C ASN A 57 -40.38 -40.66 22.32
N GLU A 58 -39.46 -39.73 22.62
CA GLU A 58 -38.85 -39.64 23.95
C GLU A 58 -39.81 -39.03 24.98
N GLU A 59 -40.67 -38.08 24.60
CA GLU A 59 -41.74 -37.53 25.46
C GLU A 59 -42.76 -38.60 25.86
N ILE A 60 -43.20 -39.45 24.92
CA ILE A 60 -44.09 -40.59 25.23
C ILE A 60 -43.40 -41.57 26.20
N LYS A 61 -42.10 -41.83 26.03
CA LYS A 61 -41.34 -42.68 26.97
C LYS A 61 -41.25 -42.05 28.35
N LEU A 62 -41.03 -40.74 28.41
CA LEU A 62 -40.96 -39.99 29.66
C LEU A 62 -42.29 -40.09 30.42
N GLU A 63 -43.42 -39.85 29.73
CA GLU A 63 -44.75 -39.97 30.32
C GLU A 63 -45.02 -41.40 30.87
N LEU A 64 -44.61 -42.43 30.13
CA LEU A 64 -44.70 -43.82 30.58
C LEU A 64 -43.83 -44.12 31.80
N ILE A 65 -42.61 -43.55 31.88
CA ILE A 65 -41.73 -43.69 33.04
C ILE A 65 -42.29 -42.93 34.23
N ASP A 66 -42.86 -41.75 34.03
CA ASP A 66 -43.49 -40.96 35.09
C ASP A 66 -44.63 -41.70 35.77
N VAL A 67 -45.50 -42.33 34.98
CA VAL A 67 -46.57 -43.19 35.52
C VAL A 67 -45.97 -44.33 36.35
N LYS A 68 -45.00 -45.08 35.82
CA LYS A 68 -44.36 -46.20 36.53
C LYS A 68 -43.62 -45.75 37.79
N LYS A 69 -42.97 -44.59 37.75
CA LYS A 69 -42.25 -43.98 38.87
C LYS A 69 -43.24 -43.59 39.97
N SER A 70 -44.37 -43.00 39.61
CA SER A 70 -45.43 -42.64 40.56
C SER A 70 -46.03 -43.86 41.26
N GLU A 71 -46.26 -44.95 40.51
CA GLU A 71 -46.71 -46.25 41.05
C GLU A 71 -45.64 -46.85 41.98
N ALA A 72 -44.38 -46.92 41.53
CA ALA A 72 -43.28 -47.44 42.32
C ALA A 72 -43.03 -46.63 43.60
N LEU A 73 -43.23 -45.31 43.56
CA LEU A 73 -43.15 -44.44 44.72
C LEU A 73 -44.27 -44.70 45.72
N ALA A 74 -45.50 -44.89 45.23
CA ALA A 74 -46.65 -45.24 46.08
C ALA A 74 -46.44 -46.61 46.76
N GLU A 75 -45.97 -47.62 46.00
CA GLU A 75 -45.63 -48.94 46.54
C GLU A 75 -44.48 -48.88 47.55
N TYR A 76 -43.42 -48.12 47.25
CA TYR A 76 -42.30 -47.89 48.16
C TYR A 76 -42.75 -47.25 49.48
N ARG A 77 -43.54 -46.16 49.41
CA ARG A 77 -44.06 -45.46 50.60
C ARG A 77 -45.00 -46.33 51.43
N ASN A 78 -45.83 -47.14 50.78
CA ASN A 78 -46.69 -48.08 51.48
C ASN A 78 -45.86 -49.16 52.20
N ALA A 79 -44.87 -49.75 51.53
CA ALA A 79 -43.97 -50.72 52.15
C ALA A 79 -43.19 -50.11 53.33
N GLU A 80 -42.67 -48.89 53.16
CA GLU A 80 -41.96 -48.12 54.20
C GLU A 80 -42.87 -47.79 55.40
N SER A 81 -44.15 -47.48 55.17
CA SER A 81 -45.11 -47.19 56.26
C SER A 81 -45.49 -48.42 57.10
N ASN A 82 -45.36 -49.62 56.53
CA ASN A 82 -45.63 -50.89 57.22
C ASN A 82 -44.40 -51.46 57.94
N GLU A 83 -43.22 -50.85 57.74
CA GLU A 83 -42.03 -51.17 58.51
C GLU A 83 -42.09 -50.57 59.90
N GLY A 84 -41.77 -51.38 60.90
CA GLY A 84 -41.55 -50.91 62.25
C GLY A 84 -40.28 -50.08 62.35
N SER A 85 -40.26 -49.09 63.24
CA SER A 85 -39.11 -48.20 63.42
C SER A 85 -37.79 -48.97 63.59
N ILE A 86 -36.77 -48.55 62.85
CA ILE A 86 -35.39 -49.07 62.94
C ILE A 86 -34.80 -48.84 64.34
N LEU A 87 -35.36 -47.90 65.11
CA LEU A 87 -34.94 -47.60 66.49
C LEU A 87 -35.54 -48.55 67.53
N ASN A 88 -36.41 -49.49 67.14
CA ASN A 88 -36.96 -50.51 68.03
C ASN A 88 -36.22 -51.86 67.83
N PRO A 89 -35.40 -52.30 68.80
CA PRO A 89 -34.61 -53.53 68.69
C PRO A 89 -35.45 -54.80 68.51
N LEU A 90 -36.72 -54.81 68.96
CA LEU A 90 -37.61 -55.96 68.82
C LEU A 90 -37.96 -56.24 67.35
N ASN A 91 -37.92 -55.22 66.50
CA ASN A 91 -38.14 -55.35 65.05
C ASN A 91 -36.95 -55.99 64.33
N TRP A 92 -35.76 -56.04 64.95
CA TRP A 92 -34.57 -56.63 64.32
C TRP A 92 -34.55 -58.16 64.39
N PHE A 93 -35.34 -58.73 65.31
CA PHE A 93 -35.40 -60.17 65.56
C PHE A 93 -36.70 -60.83 65.06
N SER A 94 -37.65 -60.07 64.50
CA SER A 94 -38.84 -60.65 63.87
C SER A 94 -38.60 -60.91 62.39
N ASP A 95 -38.86 -62.14 61.96
CA ASP A 95 -38.64 -62.55 60.57
C ASP A 95 -39.58 -61.82 59.59
N GLU A 96 -40.78 -61.44 60.04
CA GLU A 96 -41.72 -60.61 59.28
C GLU A 96 -41.18 -59.21 58.99
N GLN A 97 -40.53 -58.56 59.95
CA GLN A 97 -39.94 -57.23 59.74
C GLN A 97 -38.69 -57.30 58.85
N LYS A 98 -37.89 -58.37 58.95
CA LYS A 98 -36.78 -58.62 57.99
C LYS A 98 -37.29 -58.78 56.56
N GLN A 99 -38.41 -59.48 56.36
CA GLN A 99 -39.02 -59.63 55.03
C GLN A 99 -39.57 -58.31 54.49
N LEU A 100 -40.19 -57.47 55.33
CA LEU A 100 -40.65 -56.14 54.93
C LEU A 100 -39.48 -55.23 54.53
N GLN A 101 -38.37 -55.23 55.30
CA GLN A 101 -37.13 -54.51 54.97
C GLN A 101 -36.52 -54.92 53.63
N GLU A 102 -36.51 -56.21 53.32
CA GLU A 102 -36.09 -56.74 52.02
C GLU A 102 -36.98 -56.22 50.87
N ILE A 103 -38.30 -56.20 51.08
CA ILE A 103 -39.28 -55.74 50.08
C ILE A 103 -39.13 -54.23 49.83
N THR A 104 -39.07 -53.41 50.88
CA THR A 104 -38.90 -51.95 50.75
C THR A 104 -37.58 -51.61 50.11
N LYS A 105 -36.49 -52.30 50.45
CA LYS A 105 -35.19 -52.11 49.77
C LYS A 105 -35.29 -52.39 48.26
N LYS A 106 -35.99 -53.48 47.87
CA LYS A 106 -36.23 -53.80 46.44
C LYS A 106 -37.08 -52.74 45.75
N LYS A 107 -38.17 -52.29 46.38
CA LYS A 107 -39.04 -51.22 45.84
C LYS A 107 -38.30 -49.88 45.72
N ARG A 108 -37.45 -49.54 46.69
CA ARG A 108 -36.58 -48.35 46.65
C ARG A 108 -35.62 -48.39 45.47
N ILE A 109 -34.99 -49.53 45.21
CA ILE A 109 -34.07 -49.70 44.06
C ILE A 109 -34.83 -49.49 42.75
N ILE A 110 -36.05 -50.04 42.63
CA ILE A 110 -36.88 -49.86 41.43
C ILE A 110 -37.23 -48.38 41.23
N TYR A 111 -37.66 -47.68 42.29
CA TYR A 111 -37.96 -46.25 42.23
C TYR A 111 -36.75 -45.42 41.77
N TYR A 112 -35.58 -45.58 42.40
CA TYR A 112 -34.39 -44.83 42.01
C TYR A 112 -33.90 -45.16 40.61
N ARG A 113 -34.05 -46.41 40.15
CA ARG A 113 -33.75 -46.75 38.76
C ARG A 113 -34.64 -45.99 37.78
N LEU A 114 -35.95 -45.92 38.05
CA LEU A 114 -36.89 -45.17 37.21
C LEU A 114 -36.61 -43.66 37.26
N PHE A 115 -36.20 -43.13 38.40
CA PHE A 115 -35.76 -41.75 38.55
C PHE A 115 -34.49 -41.46 37.72
N ASP A 116 -33.51 -42.36 37.71
CA ASP A 116 -32.32 -42.22 36.87
C ASP A 116 -32.67 -42.30 35.38
N GLU A 117 -33.57 -43.22 34.98
CA GLU A 117 -34.05 -43.34 33.61
C GLU A 117 -34.80 -42.09 33.13
N GLU A 118 -35.61 -41.46 33.99
CA GLU A 118 -36.29 -40.19 33.73
C GLU A 118 -35.29 -39.07 33.43
N ASN A 119 -34.31 -38.84 34.32
CA ASN A 119 -33.29 -37.81 34.13
C ASN A 119 -32.51 -38.01 32.81
N VAL A 120 -32.26 -39.25 32.41
CA VAL A 120 -31.62 -39.57 31.12
C VAL A 120 -32.51 -39.18 29.94
N LEU A 121 -33.83 -39.41 30.03
CA LEU A 121 -34.77 -39.02 28.98
C LEU A 121 -34.94 -37.49 28.90
N GLU A 122 -35.06 -36.81 30.03
CA GLU A 122 -35.14 -35.34 30.08
C GLU A 122 -33.93 -34.71 29.41
N LYS A 123 -32.72 -35.20 29.71
CA LYS A 123 -31.50 -34.72 29.06
C LYS A 123 -31.49 -34.96 27.54
N LYS A 124 -31.99 -36.10 27.08
CA LYS A 124 -32.11 -36.37 25.63
C LYS A 124 -33.10 -35.42 24.96
N ILE A 125 -34.22 -35.12 25.61
CA ILE A 125 -35.20 -34.16 25.11
C ILE A 125 -34.55 -32.77 25.02
N GLU A 126 -33.80 -32.34 26.04
CA GLU A 126 -33.06 -31.07 26.02
C GLU A 126 -32.03 -31.01 24.87
N ASP A 127 -31.25 -32.09 24.66
CA ASP A 127 -30.30 -32.18 23.54
C ASP A 127 -31.03 -32.11 22.16
N ILE A 128 -32.20 -32.74 22.04
CA ILE A 128 -33.03 -32.69 20.82
C ILE A 128 -33.59 -31.27 20.60
N GLU A 129 -34.08 -30.60 21.64
CA GLU A 129 -34.57 -29.23 21.57
C GLU A 129 -33.48 -28.24 21.14
N GLN A 130 -32.26 -28.40 21.68
CA GLN A 130 -31.11 -27.62 21.25
C GLN A 130 -30.80 -27.87 19.77
N GLY A 131 -30.77 -29.14 19.34
CA GLY A 131 -30.57 -29.49 17.93
C GLY A 131 -31.64 -28.91 17.00
N LEU A 132 -32.90 -28.89 17.42
CA LEU A 132 -34.00 -28.26 16.69
C LEU A 132 -33.80 -26.74 16.56
N LYS A 133 -33.36 -26.08 17.63
CA LYS A 133 -33.09 -24.64 17.63
C LYS A 133 -31.93 -24.30 16.70
N GLU A 134 -30.83 -25.03 16.76
CA GLU A 134 -29.67 -24.84 15.88
C GLU A 134 -30.03 -25.04 14.41
N THR A 135 -30.77 -26.10 14.10
CA THR A 135 -31.21 -26.41 12.73
C THR A 135 -32.16 -25.35 12.19
N LYS A 136 -33.10 -24.85 13.01
CA LYS A 136 -34.00 -23.75 12.63
C LYS A 136 -33.25 -22.45 12.34
N ASN A 137 -32.30 -22.07 13.20
CA ASN A 137 -31.47 -20.88 12.97
C ASN A 137 -30.68 -20.98 11.66
N LEU A 138 -30.15 -22.17 11.34
CA LEU A 138 -29.42 -22.41 10.10
C LEU A 138 -30.31 -22.27 8.85
N ILE A 139 -31.57 -22.72 8.92
CA ILE A 139 -32.56 -22.51 7.84
C ILE A 139 -32.88 -21.02 7.68
N GLU A 140 -33.04 -20.29 8.78
CA GLU A 140 -33.30 -18.85 8.75
C GLU A 140 -32.14 -18.09 8.10
N ASP A 141 -30.90 -18.38 8.51
CA ASP A 141 -29.67 -17.87 7.88
C ASP A 141 -29.66 -18.15 6.36
N LEU A 142 -29.94 -19.38 5.95
CA LEU A 142 -29.97 -19.79 4.53
C LEU A 142 -31.03 -19.04 3.71
N LYS A 143 -32.21 -18.81 4.28
CA LYS A 143 -33.29 -18.07 3.60
C LYS A 143 -32.91 -16.62 3.31
N HIS A 144 -32.04 -16.03 4.13
CA HIS A 144 -31.59 -14.65 3.97
C HIS A 144 -30.36 -14.51 3.06
N ILE A 145 -29.68 -15.60 2.71
CA ILE A 145 -28.46 -15.58 1.90
C ILE A 145 -28.75 -16.00 0.46
N ASP A 146 -28.47 -15.08 -0.47
CA ASP A 146 -28.46 -15.39 -1.90
C ASP A 146 -27.07 -15.95 -2.29
N LEU A 147 -26.94 -17.28 -2.33
CA LEU A 147 -25.70 -17.96 -2.71
C LEU A 147 -25.28 -17.68 -4.16
N VAL A 148 -26.23 -17.40 -5.06
CA VAL A 148 -25.92 -17.04 -6.45
C VAL A 148 -25.24 -15.67 -6.47
N LYS A 149 -25.78 -14.71 -5.71
CA LYS A 149 -25.18 -13.40 -5.53
C LYS A 149 -23.81 -13.47 -4.87
N VAL A 150 -23.65 -14.23 -3.79
CA VAL A 150 -22.34 -14.44 -3.12
C VAL A 150 -21.31 -15.00 -4.10
N LYS A 151 -21.66 -16.01 -4.89
CA LYS A 151 -20.77 -16.60 -5.90
C LYS A 151 -20.40 -15.59 -7.01
N ALA A 152 -21.37 -14.79 -7.46
CA ALA A 152 -21.13 -13.74 -8.44
C ALA A 152 -20.20 -12.64 -7.89
N ASP A 153 -20.40 -12.24 -6.63
CA ASP A 153 -19.57 -11.26 -5.94
C ASP A 153 -18.14 -11.77 -5.72
N LEU A 154 -17.95 -13.04 -5.36
CA LEU A 154 -16.64 -13.69 -5.28
C LEU A 154 -15.92 -13.66 -6.64
N SER A 155 -16.62 -14.06 -7.72
CA SER A 155 -16.06 -14.04 -9.08
C SER A 155 -15.66 -12.63 -9.52
N ARG A 156 -16.43 -11.61 -9.11
CA ARG A 156 -16.09 -10.19 -9.37
C ARG A 156 -14.88 -9.74 -8.56
N LEU A 157 -14.80 -10.11 -7.29
CA LEU A 157 -13.66 -9.78 -6.43
C LEU A 157 -12.37 -10.41 -6.94
N GLU A 158 -12.38 -11.66 -7.40
CA GLU A 158 -11.22 -12.32 -8.01
C GLU A 158 -10.68 -11.56 -9.23
N LYS A 159 -11.59 -11.10 -10.12
CA LYS A 159 -11.22 -10.25 -11.25
C LYS A 159 -10.59 -8.94 -10.79
N ASN A 160 -11.21 -8.26 -9.81
CA ASN A 160 -10.71 -7.00 -9.27
C ASN A 160 -9.34 -7.15 -8.59
N ILE A 161 -9.13 -8.24 -7.84
CA ILE A 161 -7.84 -8.58 -7.22
C ILE A 161 -6.78 -8.81 -8.29
N THR A 162 -7.13 -9.52 -9.36
CA THR A 162 -6.22 -9.78 -10.49
C THR A 162 -5.80 -8.48 -11.17
N ILE A 163 -6.75 -7.59 -11.48
CA ILE A 163 -6.49 -6.27 -12.06
C ILE A 163 -5.60 -5.44 -11.13
N CYS A 164 -5.94 -5.35 -9.83
CA CYS A 164 -5.12 -4.66 -8.84
C CYS A 164 -3.67 -5.17 -8.80
N ARG A 165 -3.48 -6.50 -8.81
CA ARG A 165 -2.14 -7.11 -8.81
C ARG A 165 -1.36 -6.77 -10.08
N GLN A 166 -2.01 -6.78 -11.25
CA GLN A 166 -1.39 -6.37 -12.50
C GLN A 166 -0.97 -4.89 -12.47
N GLU A 167 -1.83 -4.00 -11.98
CA GLU A 167 -1.51 -2.58 -11.80
C GLU A 167 -0.31 -2.39 -10.87
N ILE A 168 -0.30 -3.05 -9.70
CA ILE A 168 0.82 -3.04 -8.75
C ILE A 168 2.11 -3.53 -9.41
N ASN A 169 2.08 -4.63 -10.15
CA ASN A 169 3.24 -5.16 -10.85
C ASN A 169 3.77 -4.21 -11.93
N SER A 170 2.90 -3.42 -12.56
CA SER A 170 3.29 -2.44 -13.57
C SER A 170 3.90 -1.16 -12.98
N ILE A 171 3.44 -0.74 -11.80
CA ILE A 171 3.84 0.52 -11.14
C ILE A 171 5.07 0.33 -10.26
N THR A 172 5.22 -0.83 -9.61
CA THR A 172 6.37 -1.15 -8.75
C THR A 172 7.73 -0.88 -9.42
N PRO A 173 8.03 -1.38 -10.63
CA PRO A 173 9.32 -1.11 -11.27
C PRO A 173 9.50 0.37 -11.64
N LYS A 174 8.42 1.09 -11.97
CA LYS A 174 8.46 2.54 -12.23
C LYS A 174 8.81 3.31 -10.95
N LYS A 175 8.19 2.96 -9.83
CA LYS A 175 8.51 3.51 -8.51
C LYS A 175 9.97 3.26 -8.16
N ASP A 176 10.45 2.03 -8.29
CA ASP A 176 11.82 1.65 -7.92
C ASP A 176 12.86 2.38 -8.78
N LYS A 177 12.58 2.59 -10.07
CA LYS A 177 13.43 3.40 -10.96
C LYS A 177 13.58 4.83 -10.44
N VAL A 178 12.48 5.47 -10.05
CA VAL A 178 12.47 6.84 -9.53
C VAL A 178 13.16 6.91 -8.16
N ASP A 179 12.87 5.98 -7.26
CA ASP A 179 13.50 5.92 -5.93
C ASP A 179 15.01 5.74 -6.03
N LYS A 180 15.49 4.84 -6.90
CA LYS A 180 16.93 4.66 -7.14
C LYS A 180 17.58 5.94 -7.66
N ALA A 181 16.89 6.70 -8.52
CA ALA A 181 17.40 7.96 -9.03
C ALA A 181 17.45 9.05 -7.94
N LEU A 182 16.47 9.05 -7.03
CA LEU A 182 16.35 10.03 -5.96
C LEU A 182 17.20 9.73 -4.72
N ALA A 183 17.57 8.48 -4.48
CA ALA A 183 18.27 8.06 -3.26
C ALA A 183 19.50 8.93 -2.90
N PRO A 184 20.41 9.25 -3.84
CA PRO A 184 21.58 10.08 -3.52
C PRO A 184 21.20 11.49 -3.07
N VAL A 185 20.24 12.13 -3.75
CA VAL A 185 19.84 13.50 -3.45
C VAL A 185 19.01 13.58 -2.15
N ILE A 186 18.17 12.58 -1.88
CA ILE A 186 17.43 12.48 -0.61
C ILE A 186 18.40 12.36 0.58
N SER A 187 19.48 11.58 0.44
CA SER A 187 20.50 11.49 1.48
C SER A 187 21.12 12.86 1.79
N THR A 188 21.44 13.65 0.78
CA THR A 188 21.99 15.01 0.95
C THR A 188 20.97 15.96 1.58
N ILE A 189 19.71 15.89 1.17
CA ILE A 189 18.62 16.66 1.79
C ILE A 189 18.55 16.37 3.29
N ASN A 190 18.53 15.09 3.67
CA ASN A 190 18.48 14.69 5.07
C ASN A 190 19.69 15.21 5.85
N GLN A 191 20.89 15.16 5.28
CA GLN A 191 22.09 15.73 5.89
C GLN A 191 21.94 17.23 6.16
N TYR A 192 21.49 18.01 5.17
CA TYR A 192 21.27 19.45 5.37
C TYR A 192 20.20 19.75 6.40
N THR A 193 19.09 19.00 6.40
CA THR A 193 18.04 19.13 7.43
C THR A 193 18.61 18.87 8.82
N SER A 194 19.32 17.77 9.03
CA SER A 194 19.93 17.47 10.33
C SER A 194 20.96 18.51 10.75
N SER A 195 21.78 19.04 9.83
CA SER A 195 22.72 20.11 10.15
C SER A 195 22.02 21.42 10.52
N ILE A 196 20.90 21.74 9.88
CA ILE A 196 20.07 22.90 10.25
C ILE A 196 19.53 22.72 11.68
N ASP A 197 19.00 21.54 12.01
CA ASP A 197 18.48 21.25 13.35
C ASP A 197 19.58 21.36 14.43
N ILE A 198 20.80 20.92 14.12
CA ILE A 198 21.97 21.09 15.01
C ILE A 198 22.24 22.58 15.25
N HIS A 199 22.28 23.40 14.21
CA HIS A 199 22.51 24.83 14.35
C HIS A 199 21.36 25.55 15.07
N ASP A 200 20.13 25.06 14.95
CA ASP A 200 19.01 25.55 15.75
C ASP A 200 19.18 25.25 17.23
N SER A 201 19.56 24.03 17.60
CA SER A 201 19.89 23.71 18.99
C SER A 201 21.05 24.54 19.55
N VAL A 202 22.05 24.86 18.72
CA VAL A 202 23.16 25.76 19.11
C VAL A 202 22.65 27.18 19.36
N ILE A 203 21.79 27.69 18.48
CA ILE A 203 21.18 29.02 18.65
C ILE A 203 20.36 29.09 19.93
N ASP A 204 19.55 28.07 20.22
CA ASP A 204 18.70 28.03 21.42
C ASP A 204 19.55 28.06 22.69
N LYS A 205 20.53 27.15 22.81
CA LYS A 205 21.44 27.09 23.96
C LYS A 205 22.26 28.37 24.14
N ALA A 206 22.75 28.96 23.06
CA ALA A 206 23.48 30.22 23.15
C ALA A 206 22.56 31.41 23.50
N SER A 207 21.28 31.36 23.12
CA SER A 207 20.28 32.37 23.48
C SER A 207 19.90 32.30 24.96
N GLU A 208 19.84 31.10 25.54
CA GLU A 208 19.70 30.91 27.00
C GLU A 208 20.86 31.58 27.75
N LEU A 209 22.10 31.35 27.33
CA LEU A 209 23.28 32.01 27.93
C LEU A 209 23.26 33.53 27.73
N LEU A 210 22.76 34.02 26.60
CA LEU A 210 22.62 35.46 26.37
C LEU A 210 21.58 36.07 27.34
N TYR A 211 20.46 35.39 27.56
CA TYR A 211 19.45 35.79 28.53
C TYR A 211 20.00 35.76 29.96
N GLU A 212 20.75 34.73 30.35
CA GLU A 212 21.44 34.66 31.65
C GLU A 212 22.43 35.84 31.81
N LEU A 213 23.15 36.21 30.75
CA LEU A 213 24.10 37.32 30.76
C LEU A 213 23.42 38.69 30.94
N GLU A 214 22.28 38.91 30.27
CA GLU A 214 21.50 40.15 30.34
C GLU A 214 20.84 40.34 31.71
N ASN A 215 20.47 39.25 32.40
CA ASN A 215 19.81 39.27 33.71
C ASN A 215 20.77 39.08 34.91
N ALA A 216 22.08 38.96 34.67
CA ALA A 216 23.07 38.78 35.72
C ALA A 216 23.15 40.01 36.65
N SER A 217 23.08 39.77 37.95
CA SER A 217 22.99 40.80 38.99
C SER A 217 24.32 41.52 39.24
N ASN A 218 25.45 40.91 38.88
CA ASN A 218 26.79 41.43 39.15
C ASN A 218 27.85 40.93 38.15
N GLY A 219 29.06 41.49 38.22
CA GLY A 219 30.16 41.14 37.33
C GLY A 219 30.68 39.71 37.48
N TYR A 220 30.49 39.09 38.65
CA TYR A 220 30.91 37.71 38.90
C TYR A 220 29.98 36.72 38.17
N GLU A 221 28.67 36.92 38.25
CA GLU A 221 27.68 36.13 37.49
C GLU A 221 27.89 36.25 35.98
N ARG A 222 28.17 37.46 35.46
CA ARG A 222 28.52 37.64 34.04
C ARG A 222 29.76 36.85 33.63
N LYS A 223 30.78 36.80 34.49
CA LYS A 223 31.99 36.02 34.24
C LYS A 223 31.69 34.51 34.16
N LEU A 224 30.84 34.00 35.06
CA LEU A 224 30.44 32.60 35.05
C LEU A 224 29.69 32.20 33.77
N VAL A 225 28.83 33.08 33.26
CA VAL A 225 28.13 32.86 31.97
C VAL A 225 29.12 32.84 30.79
N HIS A 226 30.10 33.75 30.78
CA HIS A 226 31.16 33.73 29.76
C HIS A 226 32.01 32.45 29.80
N GLU A 227 32.40 31.98 31.00
CA GLU A 227 33.13 30.72 31.18
C GLU A 227 32.31 29.51 30.70
N ARG A 228 31.01 29.47 31.01
CA ARG A 228 30.10 28.42 30.55
C ARG A 228 29.94 28.43 29.03
N CYS A 229 29.86 29.62 28.42
CA CYS A 229 29.83 29.77 26.97
C CYS A 229 31.14 29.28 26.31
N GLU A 230 32.29 29.58 26.92
CA GLU A 230 33.59 29.13 26.44
C GLU A 230 33.76 27.60 26.54
N GLN A 231 33.28 26.99 27.63
CA GLN A 231 33.27 25.52 27.77
C GLN A 231 32.39 24.82 26.74
N LEU A 232 31.23 25.40 26.39
CA LEU A 232 30.27 24.78 25.49
C LEU A 232 30.57 25.04 24.00
N PHE A 233 31.14 26.19 23.67
CA PHE A 233 31.24 26.67 22.29
C PHE A 233 32.62 27.23 21.91
N GLU A 234 33.64 27.04 22.76
CA GLU A 234 35.02 27.51 22.54
C GLU A 234 35.15 29.04 22.39
N THR A 235 34.10 29.78 22.77
CA THR A 235 34.11 31.24 22.79
C THR A 235 33.29 31.75 23.96
N GLY A 236 33.84 32.70 24.72
CA GLY A 236 33.10 33.32 25.82
C GLY A 236 31.94 34.22 25.39
N SER A 237 31.67 34.42 24.09
CA SER A 237 30.63 35.37 23.63
C SER A 237 29.41 34.66 23.04
N PRO A 238 28.27 34.58 23.76
CA PRO A 238 27.03 33.98 23.25
C PRO A 238 26.57 34.61 21.93
N ASN A 239 26.68 35.95 21.81
CA ASN A 239 26.35 36.67 20.58
C ASN A 239 27.19 36.25 19.37
N LYS A 240 28.49 35.90 19.55
CA LYS A 240 29.32 35.39 18.45
C LYS A 240 28.86 34.01 18.02
N VAL A 241 28.53 33.13 18.96
CA VAL A 241 27.99 31.78 18.69
C VAL A 241 26.69 31.86 17.90
N ILE A 242 25.72 32.65 18.38
CA ILE A 242 24.43 32.85 17.72
C ILE A 242 24.62 33.35 16.29
N ASN A 243 25.46 34.38 16.09
CA ASN A 243 25.68 34.95 14.76
C ASN A 243 26.40 33.98 13.81
N GLY A 244 27.34 33.19 14.31
CA GLY A 244 28.01 32.14 13.53
C GLY A 244 27.03 31.06 13.09
N ALA A 245 26.26 30.52 14.04
CA ALA A 245 25.27 29.49 13.76
C ALA A 245 24.15 29.98 12.83
N LYS A 246 23.67 31.23 12.99
CA LYS A 246 22.68 31.84 12.08
C LYS A 246 23.20 31.96 10.64
N LYS A 247 24.45 32.40 10.45
CA LYS A 247 25.05 32.50 9.11
C LYS A 247 25.14 31.14 8.43
N GLU A 248 25.58 30.13 9.18
CA GLU A 248 25.71 28.77 8.67
C GLU A 248 24.34 28.16 8.35
N LYS A 249 23.35 28.33 9.24
CA LYS A 249 21.96 27.95 8.99
C LYS A 249 21.42 28.54 7.68
N ILE A 250 21.60 29.85 7.46
CA ILE A 250 21.14 30.51 6.22
C ILE A 250 21.84 29.91 4.99
N ARG A 251 23.14 29.61 5.07
CA ARG A 251 23.88 28.94 3.99
C ARG A 251 23.27 27.57 3.68
N LEU A 252 23.08 26.74 4.70
CA LEU A 252 22.52 25.39 4.56
C LEU A 252 21.09 25.41 4.03
N GLN A 253 20.27 26.36 4.45
CA GLN A 253 18.90 26.53 3.93
C GLN A 253 18.89 26.83 2.43
N ARG A 254 19.82 27.66 1.93
CA ARG A 254 19.95 27.93 0.49
C ARG A 254 20.41 26.70 -0.28
N GLU A 255 21.34 25.92 0.26
CA GLU A 255 21.79 24.67 -0.37
C GLU A 255 20.71 23.59 -0.35
N LEU A 256 19.92 23.51 0.73
CA LEU A 256 18.74 22.66 0.82
C LEU A 256 17.74 23.01 -0.29
N GLU A 257 17.41 24.30 -0.47
CA GLU A 257 16.48 24.75 -1.51
C GLU A 257 16.96 24.37 -2.93
N LYS A 258 18.26 24.57 -3.22
CA LYS A 258 18.86 24.16 -4.50
C LYS A 258 18.77 22.65 -4.70
N THR A 259 19.03 21.88 -3.65
CA THR A 259 19.03 20.42 -3.67
C THR A 259 17.61 19.88 -3.84
N GLU A 260 16.61 20.48 -3.20
CA GLU A 260 15.19 20.17 -3.41
C GLU A 260 14.75 20.44 -4.85
N LYS A 261 15.15 21.57 -5.44
CA LYS A 261 14.90 21.88 -6.87
C LYS A 261 15.52 20.82 -7.78
N ARG A 262 16.76 20.40 -7.50
CA ARG A 262 17.43 19.31 -8.22
C ARG A 262 16.69 17.99 -8.07
N ALA A 263 16.21 17.66 -6.86
CA ALA A 263 15.45 16.43 -6.61
C ALA A 263 14.16 16.38 -7.43
N LYS A 264 13.42 17.50 -7.53
CA LYS A 264 12.23 17.61 -8.40
C LYS A 264 12.56 17.36 -9.87
N SER A 265 13.65 17.95 -10.36
CA SER A 265 14.11 17.71 -11.75
C SER A 265 14.48 16.24 -11.98
N ILE A 266 15.19 15.60 -11.04
CA ILE A 266 15.55 14.17 -11.13
C ILE A 266 14.28 13.30 -11.15
N ALA A 267 13.31 13.59 -10.28
CA ALA A 267 12.03 12.88 -10.25
C ALA A 267 11.30 12.99 -11.59
N ASN A 268 11.12 14.21 -12.09
CA ASN A 268 10.49 14.47 -13.39
C ASN A 268 11.21 13.73 -14.52
N ASN A 269 12.54 13.74 -14.54
CA ASN A 269 13.30 13.05 -15.57
C ASN A 269 13.16 11.52 -15.48
N ALA A 270 13.07 10.97 -14.26
CA ALA A 270 12.94 9.54 -14.05
C ALA A 270 11.54 8.99 -14.40
N THR A 271 10.50 9.81 -14.24
CA THR A 271 9.09 9.48 -14.53
C THR A 271 8.73 9.61 -16.01
N ARG A 272 9.50 10.39 -16.79
CA ARG A 272 9.29 10.55 -18.24
C ARG A 272 9.28 9.21 -18.96
N THR A 273 8.28 9.04 -19.82
CA THR A 273 8.25 8.01 -20.86
C THR A 273 8.53 8.70 -22.18
N ILE A 274 9.59 8.29 -22.86
CA ILE A 274 10.05 8.89 -24.10
C ILE A 274 10.09 7.79 -25.14
N SER A 275 9.24 7.88 -26.16
CA SER A 275 9.23 6.94 -27.28
C SER A 275 9.98 7.50 -28.49
N THR A 276 9.88 8.82 -28.73
CA THR A 276 10.50 9.49 -29.87
C THR A 276 11.22 10.77 -29.46
N LEU A 277 12.41 10.98 -30.04
CA LEU A 277 13.17 12.22 -29.93
C LEU A 277 13.09 12.97 -31.26
N VAL A 278 12.58 14.19 -31.22
CA VAL A 278 12.59 15.14 -32.33
C VAL A 278 13.77 16.08 -32.13
N ILE A 279 14.75 16.05 -33.01
CA ILE A 279 16.01 16.75 -32.83
C ILE A 279 16.07 17.93 -33.79
N ASP A 280 16.30 19.11 -33.23
CA ASP A 280 16.69 20.29 -33.98
C ASP A 280 18.12 20.09 -34.50
N GLY A 281 18.20 19.69 -35.77
CA GLY A 281 19.45 19.31 -36.41
C GLY A 281 20.40 20.49 -36.52
N ASN A 282 19.91 21.66 -36.91
CA ASN A 282 20.72 22.86 -37.05
C ASN A 282 21.33 23.27 -35.71
N ASN A 283 20.55 23.27 -34.63
CA ASN A 283 21.02 23.69 -33.31
C ASN A 283 22.17 22.83 -32.78
N MET A 284 22.22 21.55 -33.14
CA MET A 284 23.28 20.61 -32.72
C MET A 284 24.54 20.63 -33.59
N CYS A 285 24.56 21.41 -34.67
CA CYS A 285 25.71 21.52 -35.59
C CYS A 285 26.66 22.68 -35.25
N TYR A 286 26.43 23.40 -34.16
CA TYR A 286 27.23 24.54 -33.74
C TYR A 286 27.75 24.39 -32.31
N GLU A 287 29.03 24.68 -32.10
CA GLU A 287 29.62 24.89 -30.78
C GLU A 287 29.91 26.38 -30.60
N GLY A 288 29.08 27.07 -29.82
CA GLY A 288 29.09 28.54 -29.79
C GLY A 288 28.66 29.11 -31.15
N SER A 289 29.53 29.91 -31.77
CA SER A 289 29.32 30.44 -33.13
C SER A 289 29.88 29.54 -34.23
N ASP A 290 30.65 28.51 -33.86
CA ASP A 290 31.47 27.77 -34.82
C ASP A 290 30.72 26.55 -35.33
N PHE A 291 30.63 26.43 -36.65
CA PHE A 291 30.02 25.28 -37.29
C PHE A 291 30.94 24.07 -37.21
N ILE A 292 30.49 23.02 -36.51
CA ILE A 292 31.25 21.78 -36.28
C ILE A 292 30.82 20.64 -37.22
N GLY A 293 29.93 20.93 -38.17
CA GLY A 293 29.34 19.92 -39.05
C GLY A 293 28.38 18.99 -38.32
N LEU A 294 28.15 17.81 -38.91
CA LEU A 294 27.20 16.83 -38.37
C LEU A 294 27.80 15.94 -37.26
N LYS A 295 29.06 16.16 -36.85
CA LYS A 295 29.82 15.23 -36.00
C LYS A 295 29.16 14.94 -34.66
N ALA A 296 28.76 15.98 -33.93
CA ALA A 296 28.10 15.84 -32.64
C ALA A 296 26.72 15.20 -32.77
N LEU A 297 25.97 15.59 -33.81
CA LEU A 297 24.64 15.07 -34.09
C LEU A 297 24.68 13.58 -34.47
N ILE A 298 25.59 13.15 -35.36
CA ILE A 298 25.80 11.74 -35.71
C ILE A 298 26.21 10.94 -34.47
N THR A 299 27.19 11.44 -33.70
CA THR A 299 27.68 10.76 -32.49
C THR A 299 26.57 10.54 -31.47
N SER A 300 25.73 11.54 -31.24
CA SER A 300 24.64 11.46 -30.27
C SER A 300 23.48 10.59 -30.76
N THR A 301 23.06 10.75 -32.01
CA THR A 301 21.95 9.98 -32.59
C THR A 301 22.27 8.48 -32.71
N ASN A 302 23.52 8.11 -33.02
CA ASN A 302 23.96 6.71 -33.05
C ASN A 302 23.85 6.00 -31.69
N GLU A 303 23.99 6.73 -30.58
CA GLU A 303 23.79 6.17 -29.24
C GLU A 303 22.32 6.17 -28.84
N LEU A 304 21.58 7.21 -29.21
CA LEU A 304 20.18 7.39 -28.83
C LEU A 304 19.24 6.46 -29.61
N VAL A 305 19.55 6.13 -30.87
CA VAL A 305 18.68 5.30 -31.73
C VAL A 305 18.53 3.86 -31.21
N LYS A 306 19.46 3.43 -30.34
CA LYS A 306 19.40 2.14 -29.64
C LYS A 306 18.23 2.05 -28.67
N LYS A 307 17.66 3.19 -28.26
CA LYS A 307 16.62 3.29 -27.23
C LYS A 307 15.37 4.02 -27.68
N TYR A 308 15.50 4.95 -28.63
CA TYR A 308 14.43 5.85 -29.04
C TYR A 308 14.25 5.83 -30.55
N LYS A 309 13.03 6.09 -31.01
CA LYS A 309 12.84 6.54 -32.40
C LYS A 309 13.42 7.95 -32.51
N ILE A 310 14.12 8.24 -33.60
CA ILE A 310 14.74 9.55 -33.81
C ILE A 310 14.21 10.16 -35.10
N ILE A 311 13.78 11.42 -34.99
CA ILE A 311 13.46 12.29 -36.11
C ILE A 311 14.39 13.50 -36.00
N ILE A 312 15.25 13.71 -36.99
CA ILE A 312 16.06 14.91 -37.10
C ILE A 312 15.36 15.85 -38.07
N VAL A 313 15.19 17.10 -37.68
CA VAL A 313 14.65 18.14 -38.54
C VAL A 313 15.73 19.18 -38.77
N PHE A 314 16.08 19.41 -40.03
CA PHE A 314 16.96 20.49 -40.43
C PHE A 314 16.18 21.60 -41.12
N ASP A 315 16.61 22.83 -40.90
CA ASP A 315 16.27 23.98 -41.72
C ASP A 315 16.83 23.83 -43.14
N ALA A 316 16.19 24.48 -44.12
CA ALA A 316 16.60 24.43 -45.51
C ALA A 316 18.06 24.90 -45.75
N SER A 317 18.56 25.78 -44.89
CA SER A 317 19.94 26.29 -44.92
C SER A 317 21.03 25.23 -44.77
N ILE A 318 20.73 24.06 -44.20
CA ILE A 318 21.75 23.02 -44.00
C ILE A 318 22.40 22.56 -45.31
N ARG A 319 21.62 22.59 -46.42
CA ARG A 319 22.06 22.18 -47.76
C ARG A 319 23.21 23.04 -48.25
N SER A 320 23.09 24.36 -48.10
CA SER A 320 24.12 25.30 -48.54
C SER A 320 25.35 25.25 -47.64
N ILE A 321 25.16 25.05 -46.33
CA ILE A 321 26.26 24.98 -45.37
C ILE A 321 27.11 23.73 -45.61
N LEU A 322 26.48 22.56 -45.80
CA LEU A 322 27.18 21.30 -46.04
C LEU A 322 27.62 21.10 -47.50
N HIS A 323 27.12 21.91 -48.43
CA HIS A 323 27.33 21.74 -49.87
C HIS A 323 26.88 20.36 -50.35
N SER A 324 25.76 19.87 -49.81
CA SER A 324 25.25 18.52 -50.05
C SER A 324 23.74 18.53 -50.34
N GLY A 325 23.31 17.57 -51.16
CA GLY A 325 21.89 17.32 -51.42
C GLY A 325 21.19 16.57 -50.28
N ASP A 326 19.87 16.51 -50.29
CA ASP A 326 19.10 15.88 -49.21
C ASP A 326 19.50 14.41 -48.99
N ASP A 327 19.65 13.64 -50.06
CA ASP A 327 19.97 12.20 -49.96
C ASP A 327 21.38 11.96 -49.43
N GLU A 328 22.33 12.83 -49.78
CA GLU A 328 23.70 12.79 -49.24
C GLU A 328 23.73 13.07 -47.74
N ILE A 329 22.93 14.05 -47.28
CA ILE A 329 22.79 14.37 -45.86
C ILE A 329 22.13 13.21 -45.12
N ARG A 330 21.05 12.63 -45.67
CA ARG A 330 20.38 11.45 -45.07
C ARG A 330 21.33 10.26 -44.96
N ALA A 331 22.16 10.02 -45.96
CA ALA A 331 23.10 8.91 -46.00
C ALA A 331 24.19 8.95 -44.90
N GLN A 332 24.41 10.09 -44.25
CA GLN A 332 25.35 10.23 -43.13
C GLN A 332 24.84 9.61 -41.82
N PHE A 333 23.54 9.30 -41.73
CA PHE A 333 22.89 8.80 -40.51
C PHE A 333 22.56 7.31 -40.62
N ASP A 334 22.40 6.65 -39.47
CA ASP A 334 21.88 5.28 -39.42
C ASP A 334 20.50 5.22 -40.12
N PRO A 335 20.23 4.21 -40.97
CA PRO A 335 18.97 4.10 -41.71
C PRO A 335 17.70 4.07 -40.84
N LYS A 336 17.83 3.77 -39.54
CA LYS A 336 16.71 3.81 -38.58
C LYS A 336 16.33 5.23 -38.15
N ILE A 337 17.18 6.22 -38.45
CA ILE A 337 16.96 7.62 -38.11
C ILE A 337 16.17 8.26 -39.25
N ASN A 338 15.04 8.89 -38.93
CA ASN A 338 14.29 9.66 -39.90
C ASN A 338 14.87 11.07 -39.99
N VAL A 339 15.31 11.49 -41.16
CA VAL A 339 15.92 12.80 -41.38
C VAL A 339 15.03 13.60 -42.34
N HIS A 340 14.44 14.66 -41.80
CA HIS A 340 13.61 15.61 -42.51
C HIS A 340 14.37 16.91 -42.72
N ILE A 341 14.35 17.44 -43.94
CA ILE A 341 14.94 18.74 -44.28
C ILE A 341 13.80 19.57 -44.83
N VAL A 342 13.43 20.65 -44.15
CA VAL A 342 12.27 21.45 -44.54
C VAL A 342 12.48 22.10 -45.90
N ALA A 343 11.36 22.45 -46.56
CA ALA A 343 11.40 23.14 -47.84
C ALA A 343 11.97 24.55 -47.68
N THR A 344 12.52 25.09 -48.77
CA THR A 344 13.05 26.44 -48.80
C THR A 344 11.98 27.46 -48.40
N LYS A 345 12.34 28.43 -47.55
CA LYS A 345 11.45 29.47 -46.98
C LYS A 345 10.49 29.00 -45.88
N GLN A 346 10.57 27.74 -45.44
CA GLN A 346 9.92 27.28 -44.21
C GLN A 346 10.93 27.20 -43.07
N HIS A 347 10.48 27.51 -41.86
CA HIS A 347 11.30 27.41 -40.65
C HIS A 347 11.18 26.02 -40.04
N ALA A 348 12.31 25.44 -39.63
CA ALA A 348 12.33 24.13 -38.96
C ALA A 348 11.55 24.14 -37.64
N ASP A 349 11.51 25.27 -36.92
CA ASP A 349 10.93 25.40 -35.59
C ASP A 349 9.47 24.94 -35.50
N GLU A 350 8.61 25.43 -36.41
CA GLU A 350 7.20 25.05 -36.46
C GLU A 350 7.04 23.56 -36.75
N THR A 351 7.84 23.03 -37.68
CA THR A 351 7.82 21.61 -38.05
C THR A 351 8.24 20.71 -36.88
N ILE A 352 9.27 21.10 -36.13
CA ILE A 352 9.75 20.38 -34.93
C ILE A 352 8.63 20.29 -33.89
N ILE A 353 7.96 21.41 -33.64
CA ILE A 353 6.90 21.50 -32.63
C ILE A 353 5.67 20.68 -33.06
N ASP A 354 5.26 20.81 -34.33
CA ASP A 354 4.10 20.12 -34.85
C ASP A 354 4.29 18.59 -34.88
N ILE A 355 5.49 18.10 -35.21
CA ILE A 355 5.82 16.67 -35.12
C ILE A 355 5.67 16.15 -33.68
N ALA A 356 6.03 16.97 -32.68
CA ALA A 356 5.92 16.60 -31.28
C ALA A 356 4.54 16.89 -30.67
N TYR A 357 3.63 17.54 -31.39
CA TYR A 357 2.40 18.10 -30.83
C TYR A 357 1.45 17.01 -30.31
N ASP A 358 1.12 16.03 -31.15
CA ASP A 358 0.04 15.06 -30.91
C ASP A 358 0.38 13.92 -29.93
N ASN A 359 1.63 13.80 -29.50
CA ASN A 359 2.08 12.69 -28.67
C ASN A 359 2.91 13.17 -27.47
N ASP A 360 2.45 12.86 -26.26
CA ASP A 360 3.06 13.28 -24.99
C ASP A 360 4.40 12.58 -24.68
N GLU A 361 4.70 11.48 -25.36
CA GLU A 361 5.97 10.75 -25.27
C GLU A 361 7.03 11.26 -26.27
N TYR A 362 6.70 12.27 -27.08
CA TYR A 362 7.64 12.89 -28.03
C TYR A 362 8.34 14.06 -27.35
N PHE A 363 9.68 14.04 -27.36
CA PHE A 363 10.49 15.07 -26.72
C PHE A 363 11.39 15.75 -27.73
N ILE A 364 11.53 17.06 -27.62
CA ILE A 364 12.35 17.86 -28.53
C ILE A 364 13.74 18.05 -27.93
N ILE A 365 14.80 17.83 -28.71
CA ILE A 365 16.16 18.20 -28.36
C ILE A 365 16.53 19.48 -29.10
N SER A 366 16.67 20.58 -28.38
CA SER A 366 17.15 21.87 -28.89
C SER A 366 17.64 22.72 -27.70
N ASN A 367 18.44 23.74 -27.94
CA ASN A 367 18.72 24.82 -26.98
C ASN A 367 17.83 26.06 -27.18
N ASP A 368 17.04 26.10 -28.25
CA ASP A 368 16.04 27.15 -28.47
C ASP A 368 14.84 27.00 -27.51
N ARG A 369 14.39 28.11 -26.95
CA ARG A 369 13.21 28.15 -26.07
C ARG A 369 11.89 28.13 -26.83
N PHE A 370 11.91 28.33 -28.15
CA PHE A 370 10.70 28.44 -28.96
C PHE A 370 9.72 29.45 -28.35
N GLY A 371 10.25 30.63 -28.00
CA GLY A 371 9.53 31.64 -27.19
C GLY A 371 8.26 32.18 -27.85
N GLU A 372 8.10 31.98 -29.15
CA GLU A 372 6.94 32.38 -29.95
C GLU A 372 5.81 31.33 -29.92
N TYR A 373 6.07 30.13 -29.39
CA TYR A 373 5.17 28.96 -29.43
C TYR A 373 4.83 28.43 -28.02
N LEU A 374 4.75 29.33 -27.03
CA LEU A 374 4.52 28.96 -25.61
C LEU A 374 3.19 28.24 -25.38
N GLU A 375 2.21 28.45 -26.25
CA GLU A 375 0.89 27.82 -26.23
C GLU A 375 0.92 26.37 -26.74
N LYS A 376 1.95 25.98 -27.50
CA LYS A 376 2.04 24.64 -28.07
C LYS A 376 2.39 23.60 -26.99
N GLU A 377 1.76 22.44 -27.10
CA GLU A 377 1.78 21.38 -26.11
C GLU A 377 3.20 20.90 -25.69
N PRO A 378 4.18 20.73 -26.59
CA PRO A 378 5.54 20.36 -26.21
C PRO A 378 6.23 21.38 -25.30
N ILE A 379 5.97 22.67 -25.51
CA ILE A 379 6.61 23.77 -24.78
C ILE A 379 5.92 23.95 -23.43
N LYS A 380 4.57 24.00 -23.45
CA LYS A 380 3.72 24.12 -22.26
C LYS A 380 3.97 23.01 -21.24
N HIS A 381 4.20 21.78 -21.69
CA HIS A 381 4.45 20.62 -20.84
C HIS A 381 5.94 20.34 -20.58
N ASN A 382 6.82 21.28 -20.92
CA ASN A 382 8.26 21.20 -20.67
C ASN A 382 8.89 19.90 -21.23
N ARG A 383 8.50 19.55 -22.47
CA ARG A 383 9.03 18.40 -23.25
C ARG A 383 10.27 18.77 -24.07
N LEU A 384 10.96 19.83 -23.66
CA LEU A 384 12.23 20.28 -24.21
C LEU A 384 13.40 19.67 -23.42
N ILE A 385 14.36 19.10 -24.15
CA ILE A 385 15.60 18.54 -23.63
C ILE A 385 16.77 19.36 -24.17
N ARG A 386 17.58 19.90 -23.24
CA ARG A 386 18.76 20.70 -23.56
C ARG A 386 20.00 19.84 -23.77
N HIS A 387 20.90 20.32 -24.61
CA HIS A 387 22.20 19.69 -24.83
C HIS A 387 23.32 20.72 -24.63
N ASN A 388 24.49 20.24 -24.24
CA ASN A 388 25.70 21.07 -24.15
C ASN A 388 26.76 20.51 -25.08
N LEU A 389 27.36 21.39 -25.86
CA LEU A 389 28.57 21.13 -26.65
C LEU A 389 29.70 21.93 -26.00
N VAL A 390 30.72 21.20 -25.52
CA VAL A 390 31.88 21.81 -24.87
C VAL A 390 33.10 20.92 -25.07
N ASP A 391 34.20 21.47 -25.56
CA ASP A 391 35.49 20.78 -25.71
C ASP A 391 35.33 19.45 -26.48
N GLN A 392 34.71 19.54 -27.68
CA GLN A 392 34.44 18.40 -28.56
C GLN A 392 33.62 17.28 -27.88
N LYS A 393 32.81 17.65 -26.89
CA LYS A 393 31.98 16.72 -26.13
C LYS A 393 30.53 17.14 -26.19
N ILE A 394 29.67 16.20 -26.55
CA ILE A 394 28.22 16.34 -26.47
C ILE A 394 27.71 15.74 -25.17
N ILE A 395 26.92 16.52 -24.45
CA ILE A 395 26.31 16.16 -23.17
C ILE A 395 24.82 16.43 -23.23
N ILE A 396 24.01 15.38 -23.05
CA ILE A 396 22.56 15.49 -22.91
C ILE A 396 22.20 14.89 -21.55
N GLY A 397 22.16 15.76 -20.53
CA GLY A 397 22.06 15.36 -19.13
C GLY A 397 20.81 14.52 -18.84
N ASP A 398 19.66 14.97 -19.34
CA ASP A 398 18.37 14.30 -19.14
C ASP A 398 18.33 12.88 -19.74
N LEU A 399 19.12 12.62 -20.79
CA LEU A 399 19.22 11.33 -21.46
C LEU A 399 20.46 10.51 -21.00
N LYS A 400 21.22 11.02 -20.02
CA LYS A 400 22.48 10.43 -19.53
C LYS A 400 23.49 10.13 -20.65
N LEU A 401 23.52 10.99 -21.68
CA LEU A 401 24.48 10.89 -22.79
C LEU A 401 25.66 11.84 -22.53
N SER A 402 26.87 11.30 -22.65
CA SER A 402 28.11 12.07 -22.56
C SER A 402 29.17 11.41 -23.45
N LYS A 403 29.47 12.01 -24.60
CA LYS A 403 30.36 11.42 -25.61
C LYS A 403 31.24 12.48 -26.26
N ARG A 404 32.47 12.11 -26.60
CA ARG A 404 33.32 12.93 -27.47
C ARG A 404 32.94 12.68 -28.93
N TYR A 405 32.95 13.73 -29.73
CA TYR A 405 32.77 13.66 -31.18
C TYR A 405 34.05 14.16 -31.85
N PHE A 406 34.50 13.45 -32.89
CA PHE A 406 35.76 13.72 -33.58
C PHE A 406 35.51 14.01 -35.06
#